data_AF-K7KCQ3-F1
#
_entry.id   AF-K7KCQ3-F1
#
_cell.length_a   1.000
_cell.length_b   1.000
_cell.length_c   1.000
_cell.angle_alpha   90.00
_cell.angle_beta   90.00
_cell.angle_gamma   90.00
#
_symmetry.space_group_name_H-M   'P 1'
#
loop_
_entity.id
_entity.type
_entity.pdbx_description
1 polymer ?
#
loop_
_entity_poly.entity_id
_entity_poly.type
_entity_poly.pdbx_seq_one_letter_code
_entity_poly.pdbx_strand_id
1 'polypeptide(L)'
;MLRCINGRIARRFLSTSSPKDPIVSVNEAFLADPFPHKINLGIGTYRGDDGKPFVPQSVRDAETKIQRCKLEHFYPDSQMYLPDPTWSNHHNIWRQAEIPVKTFHYYHPDTKGLDFAALLNDVKNRQYALSFIGCFLSCLSDKSNTLYYHECTRLFFLLHPCAHNPTGVDPSEEKWREISLQFKAKNHFPFFDMAYQGFSSGDLDKDVIALRIFLEDGHLIGCAQSFAKNMGLSEHKAGCLSVLCQSIKRVAALKSQLQLMSHAMYSSIPFQGISLVKQLEKLFHIYMTPDGRMSMSGVTSSNVDYLANAIHQVTRIDEEALRSC
;
A
#
# COMPACT_ATOMS: atom_id res chain seq x y z
N MET A 1 16.05 8.73 -9.34
CA MET A 1 17.22 9.50 -9.80
C MET A 1 16.88 10.99 -9.68
N LEU A 2 17.35 11.66 -8.63
CA LEU A 2 17.48 13.12 -8.60
C LEU A 2 18.93 13.40 -8.24
N ARG A 3 19.79 13.49 -9.27
CA ARG A 3 21.06 14.19 -9.18
C ARG A 3 20.87 15.53 -9.87
N CYS A 4 21.13 16.59 -9.13
CA CYS A 4 21.19 17.95 -9.64
C CYS A 4 22.48 18.08 -10.48
N ILE A 5 22.34 18.45 -11.75
CA ILE A 5 23.46 18.80 -12.62
C ILE A 5 23.12 20.18 -13.22
N ASN A 6 24.01 21.16 -13.00
CA ASN A 6 24.07 22.49 -13.65
C ASN A 6 23.13 23.61 -13.19
N GLY A 7 22.85 23.74 -11.89
CA GLY A 7 22.65 25.05 -11.25
C GLY A 7 21.51 25.96 -11.77
N ARG A 8 20.56 25.45 -12.55
CA ARG A 8 19.35 26.17 -12.96
C ARG A 8 18.14 25.56 -12.28
N ILE A 9 17.62 26.25 -11.28
CA ILE A 9 16.28 26.02 -10.71
C ILE A 9 15.27 26.46 -11.78
N ALA A 10 14.94 25.55 -12.70
CA ALA A 10 13.93 25.80 -13.72
C ALA A 10 12.55 25.47 -13.13
N ARG A 11 11.81 26.54 -12.81
CA ARG A 11 10.34 26.67 -12.68
C ARG A 11 9.56 25.42 -13.12
N ARG A 12 9.14 24.57 -12.17
CA ARG A 12 8.12 23.53 -12.46
C ARG A 12 7.13 23.26 -11.32
N PHE A 13 6.94 24.24 -10.43
CA PHE A 13 5.73 24.36 -9.61
C PHE A 13 4.76 25.35 -10.28
N LEU A 14 4.32 25.00 -11.49
CA LEU A 14 3.07 25.53 -12.03
C LEU A 14 2.00 24.48 -11.68
N SER A 15 0.98 24.91 -10.96
CA SER A 15 -0.12 24.13 -10.39
C SER A 15 -0.51 22.89 -11.21
N THR A 16 -0.10 21.70 -10.76
CA THR A 16 -0.80 20.46 -11.13
C THR A 16 -1.82 20.20 -10.04
N SER A 17 -3.10 20.47 -10.33
CA SER A 17 -4.21 20.03 -9.49
C SER A 17 -4.06 18.54 -9.15
N SER A 18 -4.33 18.16 -7.90
CA SER A 18 -4.42 16.73 -7.53
C SER A 18 -5.30 15.99 -8.53
N PRO A 19 -4.99 14.73 -8.90
CA PRO A 19 -5.86 13.94 -9.74
C PRO A 19 -7.26 13.96 -9.14
N LYS A 20 -8.27 14.34 -9.94
CA LYS A 20 -9.66 14.25 -9.49
C LYS A 20 -9.99 12.79 -9.18
N ASP A 21 -10.84 12.59 -8.18
CA ASP A 21 -11.39 11.27 -7.87
C ASP A 21 -11.95 10.63 -9.17
N PRO A 22 -11.58 9.37 -9.50
CA PRO A 22 -12.00 8.74 -10.75
C PRO A 22 -13.51 8.73 -10.95
N ILE A 23 -14.31 8.52 -9.89
CA ILE A 23 -15.77 8.51 -9.97
C ILE A 23 -16.30 9.92 -10.25
N VAL A 24 -15.71 10.93 -9.59
CA VAL A 24 -16.07 12.34 -9.83
C VAL A 24 -15.77 12.75 -11.27
N SER A 25 -14.59 12.36 -11.78
CA SER A 25 -14.18 12.69 -13.15
C SER A 25 -15.10 12.07 -14.22
N VAL A 26 -15.53 10.81 -14.03
CA VAL A 26 -16.45 10.12 -14.93
C VAL A 26 -17.82 10.81 -14.95
N ASN A 27 -18.33 11.24 -13.80
CA ASN A 27 -19.59 11.95 -13.73
C ASN A 27 -19.52 13.36 -14.36
N GLU A 28 -18.43 14.10 -14.12
CA GLU A 28 -18.21 15.39 -14.78
C GLU A 28 -18.16 15.24 -16.31
N ALA A 29 -17.44 14.25 -16.82
CA ALA A 29 -17.35 13.96 -18.25
C ALA A 29 -18.71 13.57 -18.84
N PHE A 30 -19.45 12.68 -18.15
CA PHE A 30 -20.81 12.32 -18.53
C PHE A 30 -21.75 13.54 -18.57
N LEU A 31 -21.70 14.43 -17.58
CA LEU A 31 -22.55 15.62 -17.55
C LEU A 31 -22.20 16.63 -18.66
N ALA A 32 -20.93 16.72 -19.04
CA ALA A 32 -20.44 17.62 -20.09
C ALA A 32 -20.76 17.14 -21.53
N ASP A 33 -21.01 15.86 -21.74
CA ASP A 33 -21.29 15.28 -23.07
C ASP A 33 -22.71 15.63 -23.58
N PRO A 34 -22.89 16.28 -24.74
CA PRO A 34 -24.22 16.60 -25.26
C PRO A 34 -24.97 15.38 -25.85
N PHE A 35 -24.35 14.20 -25.97
CA PHE A 35 -24.97 13.06 -26.64
C PHE A 35 -26.23 12.57 -25.90
N PRO A 36 -27.40 12.42 -26.58
CA PRO A 36 -28.67 12.15 -25.92
C PRO A 36 -28.82 10.71 -25.38
N HIS A 37 -28.01 9.76 -25.88
CA HIS A 37 -28.10 8.35 -25.50
C HIS A 37 -26.91 7.87 -24.67
N LYS A 38 -26.14 8.79 -24.08
CA LYS A 38 -25.00 8.49 -23.22
C LYS A 38 -25.42 7.71 -21.96
N ILE A 39 -24.56 6.82 -21.49
CA ILE A 39 -24.83 5.98 -20.32
C ILE A 39 -23.79 6.26 -19.22
N ASN A 40 -24.25 6.56 -18.01
CA ASN A 40 -23.40 6.67 -16.83
C ASN A 40 -23.39 5.35 -16.05
N LEU A 41 -22.29 4.62 -16.16
CA LEU A 41 -21.99 3.42 -15.39
C LEU A 41 -20.91 3.69 -14.33
N GLY A 42 -20.46 4.93 -14.13
CA GLY A 42 -19.45 5.30 -13.13
C GLY A 42 -20.01 5.45 -11.72
N ILE A 43 -21.26 5.94 -11.58
CA ILE A 43 -21.88 6.17 -10.28
C ILE A 43 -22.62 4.91 -9.80
N GLY A 44 -22.11 4.33 -8.70
CA GLY A 44 -22.58 3.10 -8.07
C GLY A 44 -23.62 3.29 -6.96
N THR A 45 -24.61 4.18 -7.10
CA THR A 45 -25.63 4.37 -6.05
C THR A 45 -26.97 3.77 -6.44
N TYR A 46 -27.26 2.57 -5.94
CA TYR A 46 -28.65 2.15 -5.75
C TYR A 46 -29.31 3.08 -4.74
N ARG A 47 -30.58 3.43 -4.95
CA ARG A 47 -31.37 4.20 -3.98
C ARG A 47 -32.54 3.36 -3.51
N GLY A 48 -32.86 3.44 -2.22
CA GLY A 48 -34.08 2.84 -1.67
C GLY A 48 -35.32 3.64 -2.08
N ASP A 49 -36.50 3.12 -1.76
CA ASP A 49 -37.78 3.78 -2.02
C ASP A 49 -37.93 5.15 -1.31
N ASP A 50 -37.07 5.42 -0.31
CA ASP A 50 -36.98 6.71 0.39
C ASP A 50 -36.05 7.73 -0.31
N GLY A 51 -35.52 7.40 -1.49
CA GLY A 51 -34.60 8.23 -2.26
C GLY A 51 -33.18 8.31 -1.70
N LYS A 52 -32.87 7.60 -0.60
CA LYS A 52 -31.53 7.56 -0.01
C LYS A 52 -30.69 6.46 -0.64
N PRO A 53 -29.36 6.59 -0.69
CA PRO A 53 -28.47 5.51 -1.13
C PRO A 53 -28.73 4.21 -0.35
N PHE A 54 -29.01 3.13 -1.07
CA PHE A 54 -29.17 1.79 -0.53
C PHE A 54 -27.80 1.13 -0.42
N VAL A 55 -27.38 0.82 0.80
CA VAL A 55 -26.17 0.02 1.08
C VAL A 55 -26.60 -1.43 1.35
N PRO A 56 -26.31 -2.39 0.46
CA PRO A 56 -26.67 -3.80 0.66
C PRO A 56 -26.03 -4.38 1.93
N GLN A 57 -26.70 -5.35 2.57
CA GLN A 57 -26.16 -6.01 3.76
C GLN A 57 -24.79 -6.66 3.49
N SER A 58 -24.57 -7.22 2.30
CA SER A 58 -23.27 -7.77 1.90
C SER A 58 -22.14 -6.74 1.88
N VAL A 59 -22.43 -5.48 1.54
CA VAL A 59 -21.47 -4.38 1.61
C VAL A 59 -21.17 -4.03 3.06
N ARG A 60 -22.18 -3.96 3.93
CA ARG A 60 -21.97 -3.75 5.38
C ARG A 60 -21.16 -4.89 6.01
N ASP A 61 -21.42 -6.13 5.59
CA ASP A 61 -20.67 -7.30 6.02
C ASP A 61 -19.22 -7.24 5.52
N ALA A 62 -18.98 -6.78 4.28
CA ALA A 62 -17.65 -6.58 3.73
C ALA A 62 -16.90 -5.44 4.43
N GLU A 63 -17.53 -4.30 4.68
CA GLU A 63 -16.98 -3.19 5.47
C GLU A 63 -16.62 -3.65 6.89
N THR A 64 -17.50 -4.42 7.54
CA THR A 64 -17.23 -5.02 8.85
C THR A 64 -16.04 -5.97 8.80
N LYS A 65 -15.92 -6.79 7.75
CA LYS A 65 -14.76 -7.67 7.54
C LYS A 65 -13.47 -6.87 7.32
N ILE A 66 -13.50 -5.81 6.50
CA ILE A 66 -12.35 -4.94 6.24
C ILE A 66 -11.92 -4.20 7.52
N GLN A 67 -12.87 -3.70 8.31
CA GLN A 67 -12.58 -3.09 9.62
C GLN A 67 -11.88 -4.08 10.56
N ARG A 68 -12.29 -5.35 10.55
CA ARG A 68 -11.59 -6.43 11.29
C ARG A 68 -10.22 -6.80 10.71
N CYS A 69 -9.90 -6.38 9.48
CA CYS A 69 -8.58 -6.59 8.88
C CYS A 69 -7.55 -5.50 9.21
N LYS A 70 -7.97 -4.38 9.85
CA LYS A 70 -7.05 -3.29 10.21
C LYS A 70 -5.97 -3.79 11.17
N LEU A 71 -4.74 -3.27 11.05
CA LEU A 71 -3.64 -3.64 11.95
C LEU A 71 -4.03 -3.42 13.42
N GLU A 72 -4.78 -2.37 13.71
CA GLU A 72 -5.32 -2.05 15.04
C GLU A 72 -6.19 -3.18 15.63
N HIS A 73 -6.86 -3.98 14.79
CA HIS A 73 -7.62 -5.14 15.26
C HIS A 73 -6.71 -6.29 15.74
N PHE A 74 -5.60 -6.53 15.04
CA PHE A 74 -4.66 -7.60 15.37
C PHE A 74 -3.63 -7.21 16.43
N TYR A 75 -3.24 -5.93 16.43
CA TYR A 75 -2.27 -5.35 17.32
C TYR A 75 -2.77 -3.95 17.75
N PRO A 76 -3.71 -3.90 18.70
CA PRO A 76 -4.22 -2.63 19.23
C PRO A 76 -3.05 -1.77 19.71
N ASP A 77 -3.15 -0.46 19.44
CA ASP A 77 -2.15 0.56 19.78
C ASP A 77 -0.77 0.41 19.09
N SER A 78 -0.67 -0.39 18.03
CA SER A 78 0.56 -0.48 17.24
C SER A 78 0.99 0.85 16.67
N GLN A 79 2.29 1.09 16.71
CA GLN A 79 2.91 2.30 16.18
C GLN A 79 3.92 1.90 15.11
N MET A 80 3.94 2.67 14.03
CA MET A 80 4.96 2.56 13.00
C MET A 80 6.07 3.58 13.25
N TYR A 81 7.30 3.11 13.38
CA TYR A 81 8.51 3.90 13.51
C TYR A 81 9.19 4.06 12.15
N LEU A 82 9.42 5.29 11.74
CA LEU A 82 10.08 5.65 10.48
C LEU A 82 11.45 6.29 10.75
N PRO A 83 12.47 6.09 9.89
CA PRO A 83 13.75 6.76 10.07
C PRO A 83 13.61 8.27 9.89
N ASP A 84 14.43 9.05 10.58
CA ASP A 84 14.52 10.50 10.41
C ASP A 84 15.81 10.89 9.67
N PRO A 85 15.73 11.39 8.43
CA PRO A 85 14.52 11.54 7.59
C PRO A 85 14.13 10.23 6.87
N THR A 86 12.99 10.20 6.20
CA THR A 86 12.56 9.06 5.36
C THR A 86 11.90 9.55 4.05
N TRP A 87 11.48 8.62 3.18
CA TRP A 87 10.72 8.95 1.97
C TRP A 87 9.42 9.67 2.34
N SER A 88 9.18 10.81 1.70
CA SER A 88 8.08 11.73 2.05
C SER A 88 6.69 11.08 2.10
N ASN A 89 6.46 10.01 1.31
CA ASN A 89 5.16 9.35 1.26
C ASN A 89 4.95 8.30 2.36
N HIS A 90 5.98 7.89 3.11
CA HIS A 90 5.81 6.94 4.21
C HIS A 90 4.82 7.45 5.26
N HIS A 91 4.91 8.74 5.63
CA HIS A 91 3.97 9.35 6.55
C HIS A 91 2.52 9.30 6.04
N ASN A 92 2.31 9.50 4.73
CA ASN A 92 0.97 9.48 4.13
C ASN A 92 0.39 8.08 4.12
N ILE A 93 1.17 7.07 3.70
CA ILE A 93 0.72 5.67 3.64
C ILE A 93 0.24 5.21 5.01
N TRP A 94 1.05 5.41 6.05
CA TRP A 94 0.72 4.93 7.39
C TRP A 94 -0.37 5.75 8.06
N ARG A 95 -0.44 7.07 7.81
CA ARG A 95 -1.56 7.91 8.28
C ARG A 95 -2.89 7.53 7.62
N GLN A 96 -2.88 7.21 6.31
CA GLN A 96 -4.07 6.72 5.59
C GLN A 96 -4.52 5.33 6.06
N ALA A 97 -3.58 4.51 6.52
CA ALA A 97 -3.87 3.24 7.18
C ALA A 97 -4.32 3.40 8.65
N GLU A 98 -4.47 4.64 9.14
CA GLU A 98 -4.84 5.00 10.52
C GLU A 98 -3.88 4.43 11.58
N ILE A 99 -2.61 4.20 11.21
CA ILE A 99 -1.57 3.72 12.14
C ILE A 99 -0.78 4.92 12.65
N PRO A 100 -0.69 5.15 13.98
CA PRO A 100 0.13 6.20 14.55
C PRO A 100 1.60 6.08 14.13
N VAL A 101 2.16 7.19 13.62
CA VAL A 101 3.53 7.25 13.14
C VAL A 101 4.41 7.99 14.14
N LYS A 102 5.57 7.41 14.44
CA LYS A 102 6.68 8.05 15.16
C LYS A 102 7.96 7.95 14.35
N THR A 103 8.98 8.69 14.74
CA THR A 103 10.30 8.65 14.11
C THR A 103 11.37 8.06 15.04
N PHE A 104 12.45 7.57 14.45
CA PHE A 104 13.69 7.20 15.13
C PHE A 104 14.88 7.83 14.41
N HIS A 105 15.93 8.17 15.15
CA HIS A 105 17.12 8.81 14.62
C HIS A 105 17.81 7.89 13.61
N TYR A 106 18.22 8.47 12.48
CA TYR A 106 18.88 7.74 11.41
C TYR A 106 20.07 8.51 10.84
N TYR A 107 19.87 9.77 10.45
CA TYR A 107 20.91 10.57 9.79
C TYR A 107 21.44 11.67 10.71
N HIS A 108 22.76 11.81 10.78
CA HIS A 108 23.40 12.89 11.52
C HIS A 108 23.82 14.00 10.55
N PRO A 109 23.19 15.20 10.58
CA PRO A 109 23.47 16.27 9.62
C PRO A 109 24.93 16.72 9.57
N ASP A 110 25.59 16.83 10.73
CA ASP A 110 26.97 17.32 10.79
C ASP A 110 28.00 16.33 10.24
N THR A 111 27.84 15.03 10.54
CA THR A 111 28.76 13.99 10.04
C THR A 111 28.39 13.50 8.63
N LYS A 112 27.21 13.86 8.14
CA LYS A 112 26.61 13.39 6.87
C LYS A 112 26.52 11.86 6.77
N GLY A 113 26.48 11.19 7.92
CA GLY A 113 26.49 9.74 8.04
C GLY A 113 25.33 9.22 8.87
N LEU A 114 25.39 7.92 9.19
CA LEU A 114 24.41 7.26 10.02
C LEU A 114 24.62 7.68 11.48
N ASP A 115 23.58 8.20 12.12
CA ASP A 115 23.53 8.42 13.56
C ASP A 115 23.28 7.10 14.30
N PHE A 116 24.27 6.23 14.24
CA PHE A 116 24.12 4.85 14.71
C PHE A 116 23.88 4.78 16.23
N ALA A 117 24.53 5.65 17.00
CA ALA A 117 24.37 5.69 18.45
C ALA A 117 22.95 6.11 18.85
N ALA A 118 22.40 7.16 18.24
CA ALA A 118 21.04 7.60 18.52
C ALA A 118 20.00 6.59 18.02
N LEU A 119 20.22 5.98 16.84
CA LEU A 119 19.38 4.90 16.31
C LEU A 119 19.27 3.75 17.32
N LEU A 120 20.40 3.22 17.79
CA LEU A 120 20.40 2.13 18.76
C LEU A 120 19.76 2.53 20.09
N ASN A 121 19.98 3.77 20.54
CA ASN A 121 19.36 4.30 21.75
C ASN A 121 17.83 4.33 21.62
N ASP A 122 17.31 4.76 20.47
CA ASP A 122 15.88 4.71 20.17
C ASP A 122 15.34 3.29 20.18
N VAL A 123 16.03 2.35 19.53
CA VAL A 123 15.63 0.93 19.48
C VAL A 123 15.60 0.32 20.89
N LYS A 124 16.61 0.59 21.72
CA LYS A 124 16.77 0.06 23.09
C LYS A 124 15.74 0.63 24.07
N ASN A 125 15.51 1.94 24.03
CA ASN A 125 14.66 2.63 25.02
C ASN A 125 13.17 2.54 24.70
N ARG A 126 12.81 2.21 23.46
CA ARG A 126 11.40 2.04 23.09
C ARG A 126 10.90 0.70 23.59
N GLN A 127 9.95 0.76 24.52
CA GLN A 127 9.14 -0.35 24.96
C GLN A 127 7.71 0.13 25.05
N TYR A 128 6.77 -0.76 24.76
CA TYR A 128 5.36 -0.46 24.93
C TYR A 128 5.11 -0.11 26.42
N ALA A 129 4.61 1.11 26.68
CA ALA A 129 4.26 1.54 28.03
C ALA A 129 2.94 0.89 28.42
N LEU A 130 2.98 -0.37 28.86
CA LEU A 130 1.82 -0.96 29.52
C LEU A 130 1.60 -0.21 30.83
N SER A 131 0.42 0.40 31.00
CA SER A 131 -0.02 0.76 32.34
C SER A 131 -0.01 -0.53 33.17
N PHE A 132 0.57 -0.47 34.38
CA PHE A 132 0.69 -1.59 35.31
C PHE A 132 -0.65 -2.36 35.50
N ILE A 133 -1.77 -1.65 35.32
CA ILE A 133 -3.15 -2.12 35.38
C ILE A 133 -3.54 -3.04 34.21
N GLY A 134 -3.11 -2.74 32.98
CA GLY A 134 -3.39 -3.59 31.82
C GLY A 134 -2.65 -4.93 31.86
N CYS A 135 -1.50 -4.95 32.54
CA CYS A 135 -0.68 -6.14 32.80
C CYS A 135 -1.30 -7.05 33.87
N PHE A 136 -1.88 -6.45 34.91
CA PHE A 136 -2.50 -7.20 36.00
C PHE A 136 -3.84 -7.82 35.60
N LEU A 137 -4.67 -7.10 34.83
CA LEU A 137 -6.02 -7.56 34.46
C LEU A 137 -6.02 -8.67 33.39
N SER A 138 -5.07 -8.67 32.46
CA SER A 138 -4.98 -9.72 31.42
C SER A 138 -4.42 -11.04 31.97
N CYS A 139 -3.44 -10.98 32.89
CA CYS A 139 -2.86 -12.16 33.56
C CYS A 139 -3.88 -12.92 34.41
N LEU A 140 -4.96 -12.25 34.86
CA LEU A 140 -6.03 -12.87 35.64
C LEU A 140 -7.10 -13.56 34.75
N SER A 141 -7.17 -13.21 33.47
CA SER A 141 -8.31 -13.60 32.62
C SER A 141 -8.19 -14.98 32.00
N ASP A 142 -6.99 -15.48 31.65
CA ASP A 142 -6.89 -16.76 30.95
C ASP A 142 -5.43 -17.28 30.91
N LYS A 143 -5.17 -18.40 31.61
CA LYS A 143 -3.85 -19.06 31.63
C LYS A 143 -3.46 -19.69 30.27
N SER A 144 -4.36 -19.72 29.29
CA SER A 144 -4.07 -20.15 27.91
C SER A 144 -3.60 -19.01 26.99
N ASN A 145 -3.67 -17.76 27.46
CA ASN A 145 -3.51 -16.56 26.64
C ASN A 145 -2.13 -15.88 26.78
N THR A 146 -1.19 -16.51 27.50
CA THR A 146 0.18 -16.01 27.70
C THR A 146 0.94 -15.83 26.38
N LEU A 147 0.61 -16.64 25.36
CA LEU A 147 1.16 -16.53 24.00
C LEU A 147 0.64 -15.32 23.23
N TYR A 148 -0.63 -14.93 23.45
CA TYR A 148 -1.22 -13.72 22.89
C TYR A 148 -0.54 -12.46 23.45
N TYR A 149 -0.20 -12.47 24.74
CA TYR A 149 0.38 -11.32 25.42
C TYR A 149 1.78 -10.92 24.91
N HIS A 150 2.59 -11.91 24.51
CA HIS A 150 3.92 -11.66 23.94
C HIS A 150 3.88 -11.10 22.51
N GLU A 151 2.74 -11.23 21.82
CA GLU A 151 2.54 -10.71 20.46
C GLU A 151 1.96 -9.28 20.47
N CYS A 152 1.15 -8.92 21.47
CA CYS A 152 0.45 -7.62 21.54
C CYS A 152 1.32 -6.39 21.88
N THR A 153 2.59 -6.53 22.24
CA THR A 153 3.45 -5.40 22.66
C THR A 153 4.52 -5.00 21.62
N ARG A 154 4.40 -5.52 20.39
CA ARG A 154 5.40 -5.37 19.34
C ARG A 154 5.32 -3.99 18.69
N LEU A 155 6.43 -3.25 18.71
CA LEU A 155 6.56 -2.00 17.93
C LEU A 155 7.03 -2.34 16.50
N PHE A 156 6.51 -1.63 15.51
CA PHE A 156 6.84 -1.84 14.10
C PHE A 156 7.84 -0.78 13.64
N PHE A 157 8.90 -1.19 12.95
CA PHE A 157 9.92 -0.29 12.41
C PHE A 157 10.03 -0.49 10.91
N LEU A 158 9.84 0.59 10.15
CA LEU A 158 10.12 0.60 8.72
C LEU A 158 11.62 0.79 8.49
N LEU A 159 12.25 -0.16 7.82
CA LEU A 159 13.68 -0.18 7.55
C LEU A 159 13.94 -0.17 6.04
N HIS A 160 14.91 0.63 5.60
CA HIS A 160 15.44 0.51 4.25
C HIS A 160 16.63 -0.46 4.30
N PRO A 161 16.59 -1.62 3.62
CA PRO A 161 17.68 -2.59 3.68
C PRO A 161 18.93 -2.12 2.94
N CYS A 162 18.75 -1.26 1.93
CA CYS A 162 19.79 -0.65 1.12
C CYS A 162 19.26 0.63 0.44
N ALA A 163 20.19 1.47 -0.01
CA ALA A 163 19.93 2.73 -0.71
C ALA A 163 18.85 3.57 -0.01
N HIS A 164 19.07 3.88 1.27
CA HIS A 164 18.13 4.65 2.08
C HIS A 164 17.68 5.94 1.39
N ASN A 165 16.37 6.17 1.37
CA ASN A 165 15.77 7.35 0.74
C ASN A 165 15.25 8.28 1.84
N PRO A 166 15.77 9.50 2.01
CA PRO A 166 16.48 10.30 0.99
C PRO A 166 18.02 10.37 1.11
N THR A 167 18.61 9.81 2.15
CA THR A 167 20.00 10.15 2.53
C THR A 167 21.07 9.42 1.73
N GLY A 168 20.77 8.27 1.15
CA GLY A 168 21.73 7.37 0.50
C GLY A 168 22.76 6.76 1.44
N VAL A 169 22.55 6.85 2.76
CA VAL A 169 23.46 6.33 3.78
C VAL A 169 22.90 5.04 4.34
N ASP A 170 23.65 3.94 4.26
CA ASP A 170 23.23 2.62 4.73
C ASP A 170 24.12 2.13 5.90
N PRO A 171 23.60 1.34 6.85
CA PRO A 171 24.42 0.65 7.85
C PRO A 171 25.36 -0.40 7.20
N SER A 172 26.55 -0.58 7.79
CA SER A 172 27.43 -1.71 7.44
C SER A 172 26.85 -3.04 7.94
N GLU A 173 27.37 -4.16 7.45
CA GLU A 173 26.96 -5.49 7.92
C GLU A 173 27.06 -5.64 9.45
N GLU A 174 28.16 -5.19 10.04
CA GLU A 174 28.38 -5.18 11.50
C GLU A 174 27.28 -4.40 12.23
N LYS A 175 26.92 -3.22 11.71
CA LYS A 175 25.86 -2.38 12.27
C LYS A 175 24.49 -3.03 12.12
N TRP A 176 24.22 -3.71 10.99
CA TRP A 176 22.99 -4.45 10.81
C TRP A 176 22.84 -5.61 11.79
N ARG A 177 23.92 -6.35 12.08
CA ARG A 177 23.94 -7.41 13.11
C ARG A 177 23.61 -6.86 14.49
N GLU A 178 24.17 -5.70 14.86
CA GLU A 178 23.83 -5.08 16.14
C GLU A 178 22.38 -4.57 16.18
N ILE A 179 21.87 -3.98 15.10
CA ILE A 179 20.45 -3.58 15.01
C ILE A 179 19.54 -4.80 15.18
N SER A 180 19.82 -5.89 14.46
CA SER A 180 19.06 -7.15 14.53
C SER A 180 19.02 -7.70 15.96
N LEU A 181 20.17 -7.76 16.63
CA LEU A 181 20.28 -8.18 18.03
C LEU A 181 19.37 -7.35 18.96
N GLN A 182 19.37 -6.02 18.81
CA GLN A 182 18.52 -5.16 19.63
C GLN A 182 17.03 -5.31 19.30
N PHE A 183 16.68 -5.47 18.02
CA PHE A 183 15.30 -5.75 17.61
C PHE A 183 14.80 -7.07 18.22
N LYS A 184 15.66 -8.09 18.28
CA LYS A 184 15.33 -9.39 18.88
C LYS A 184 15.10 -9.26 20.37
N ALA A 185 16.03 -8.59 21.07
CA ALA A 185 15.96 -8.37 22.51
C ALA A 185 14.71 -7.60 22.94
N LYS A 186 14.29 -6.61 22.12
CA LYS A 186 13.10 -5.79 22.38
C LYS A 186 11.82 -6.33 21.76
N ASN A 187 11.89 -7.47 21.05
CA ASN A 187 10.78 -8.09 20.34
C ASN A 187 10.11 -7.15 19.32
N HIS A 188 10.86 -6.29 18.64
CA HIS A 188 10.36 -5.37 17.61
C HIS A 188 10.04 -6.11 16.29
N PHE A 189 9.13 -5.56 15.47
CA PHE A 189 8.85 -6.05 14.12
C PHE A 189 9.62 -5.24 13.07
N PRO A 190 10.55 -5.85 12.33
CA PRO A 190 11.16 -5.23 11.15
C PRO A 190 10.21 -5.32 9.93
N PHE A 191 9.90 -4.17 9.34
CA PHE A 191 9.19 -4.07 8.06
C PHE A 191 10.10 -3.40 7.03
N PHE A 192 10.60 -4.16 6.06
CA PHE A 192 11.55 -3.66 5.07
C PHE A 192 10.84 -3.00 3.88
N ASP A 193 11.23 -1.76 3.53
CA ASP A 193 10.90 -1.10 2.26
C ASP A 193 12.07 -1.29 1.27
N MET A 194 11.92 -2.23 0.35
CA MET A 194 12.95 -2.63 -0.61
C MET A 194 12.61 -2.15 -2.02
N ALA A 195 12.82 -0.85 -2.25
CA ALA A 195 12.55 -0.21 -3.54
C ALA A 195 13.74 -0.13 -4.51
N TYR A 196 14.96 -0.38 -4.02
CA TYR A 196 16.22 -0.05 -4.70
C TYR A 196 17.25 -1.21 -4.68
N GLN A 197 16.80 -2.46 -4.54
CA GLN A 197 17.71 -3.62 -4.58
C GLN A 197 18.52 -3.65 -5.90
N GLY A 198 19.84 -3.70 -5.77
CA GLY A 198 20.82 -3.62 -6.85
C GLY A 198 21.41 -2.23 -7.07
N PHE A 199 20.90 -1.18 -6.41
CA PHE A 199 21.40 0.19 -6.58
C PHE A 199 22.43 0.63 -5.54
N SER A 200 22.55 -0.05 -4.40
CA SER A 200 23.55 0.34 -3.38
C SER A 200 24.92 -0.23 -3.72
N SER A 201 25.02 -1.55 -3.89
CA SER A 201 26.29 -2.23 -4.19
C SER A 201 26.50 -2.62 -5.67
N GLY A 202 25.44 -2.56 -6.49
CA GLY A 202 25.44 -3.15 -7.84
C GLY A 202 25.17 -4.66 -7.87
N ASP A 203 24.98 -5.28 -6.69
CA ASP A 203 24.80 -6.72 -6.51
C ASP A 203 23.50 -6.97 -5.74
N LEU A 204 22.62 -7.80 -6.32
CA LEU A 204 21.31 -8.11 -5.75
C LEU A 204 21.40 -8.87 -4.41
N ASP A 205 22.43 -9.69 -4.22
CA ASP A 205 22.62 -10.50 -3.03
C ASP A 205 23.22 -9.71 -1.88
N LYS A 206 24.13 -8.76 -2.18
CA LYS A 206 24.67 -7.85 -1.17
C LYS A 206 23.63 -6.85 -0.67
N ASP A 207 22.77 -6.37 -1.56
CA ASP A 207 21.73 -5.39 -1.22
C ASP A 207 20.60 -5.96 -0.33
N VAL A 208 20.59 -7.28 -0.08
CA VAL A 208 19.64 -7.95 0.83
C VAL A 208 20.28 -8.44 2.12
N ILE A 209 21.52 -8.06 2.42
CA ILE A 209 22.24 -8.53 3.61
C ILE A 209 21.47 -8.26 4.91
N ALA A 210 20.79 -7.11 5.01
CA ALA A 210 19.95 -6.77 6.16
C ALA A 210 18.81 -7.80 6.35
N LEU A 211 18.14 -8.21 5.28
CA LEU A 211 17.07 -9.22 5.37
C LEU A 211 17.65 -10.58 5.77
N ARG A 212 18.80 -10.97 5.20
CA ARG A 212 19.46 -12.24 5.52
C ARG A 212 19.82 -12.32 7.00
N ILE A 213 20.43 -11.29 7.56
CA ILE A 213 20.77 -11.20 8.98
C ILE A 213 19.53 -11.38 9.87
N PHE A 214 18.46 -10.63 9.59
CA PHE A 214 17.24 -10.72 10.40
C PHE A 214 16.55 -12.10 10.28
N LEU A 215 16.63 -12.75 9.11
CA LEU A 215 16.12 -14.11 8.94
C LEU A 215 16.97 -15.12 9.71
N GLU A 216 18.31 -15.01 9.64
CA GLU A 216 19.27 -15.84 10.37
C GLU A 216 19.07 -15.76 11.89
N ASP A 217 18.84 -14.54 12.40
CA ASP A 217 18.54 -14.29 13.82
C ASP A 217 17.11 -14.71 14.23
N GLY A 218 16.33 -15.26 13.29
CA GLY A 218 15.00 -15.83 13.51
C GLY A 218 13.92 -14.79 13.77
N HIS A 219 13.99 -13.62 13.15
CA HIS A 219 12.92 -12.63 13.19
C HIS A 219 11.75 -13.05 12.29
N LEU A 220 10.53 -12.73 12.70
CA LEU A 220 9.45 -12.54 11.73
C LEU A 220 9.64 -11.18 11.08
N ILE A 221 9.52 -11.12 9.76
CA ILE A 221 9.74 -9.90 8.99
C ILE A 221 8.57 -9.65 8.03
N GLY A 222 8.33 -8.39 7.73
CA GLY A 222 7.56 -7.95 6.56
C GLY A 222 8.50 -7.31 5.55
N CYS A 223 8.21 -7.44 4.26
CA CYS A 223 8.97 -6.81 3.19
C CYS A 223 8.04 -6.35 2.07
N ALA A 224 8.07 -5.06 1.75
CA ALA A 224 7.48 -4.48 0.55
C ALA A 224 8.59 -4.30 -0.50
N GLN A 225 8.54 -5.09 -1.56
CA GLN A 225 9.51 -5.04 -2.66
C GLN A 225 8.92 -4.32 -3.86
N SER A 226 9.68 -3.41 -4.47
CA SER A 226 9.31 -2.73 -5.72
C SER A 226 10.23 -3.11 -6.86
N PHE A 227 9.65 -3.35 -8.04
CA PHE A 227 10.40 -3.58 -9.28
C PHE A 227 10.44 -2.37 -10.20
N ALA A 228 9.91 -1.24 -9.72
CA ALA A 228 9.80 -0.02 -10.48
C ALA A 228 11.17 0.54 -10.92
N LYS A 229 12.22 0.31 -10.12
CA LYS A 229 13.54 0.92 -10.31
C LYS A 229 14.52 -0.08 -10.92
N ASN A 230 14.71 -1.24 -10.29
CA ASN A 230 15.72 -2.23 -10.69
C ASN A 230 15.37 -2.96 -12.00
N MET A 231 14.08 -3.12 -12.30
CA MET A 231 13.62 -3.67 -13.58
C MET A 231 13.00 -2.62 -14.51
N GLY A 232 12.99 -1.34 -14.13
CA GLY A 232 12.37 -0.27 -14.91
C GLY A 232 10.84 -0.35 -15.03
N LEU A 233 10.17 -1.20 -14.24
CA LEU A 233 8.72 -1.47 -14.35
C LEU A 233 7.85 -0.43 -13.62
N SER A 234 8.24 0.84 -13.64
CA SER A 234 7.57 1.92 -12.90
C SER A 234 6.11 2.15 -13.33
N GLU A 235 5.84 1.97 -14.62
CA GLU A 235 4.51 2.13 -15.22
C GLU A 235 3.63 0.90 -14.99
N HIS A 236 4.22 -0.28 -14.88
CA HIS A 236 3.52 -1.54 -14.63
C HIS A 236 3.13 -1.75 -13.17
N LYS A 237 3.60 -0.89 -12.24
CA LYS A 237 3.32 -1.00 -10.79
C LYS A 237 3.66 -2.38 -10.20
N ALA A 238 4.66 -3.04 -10.76
CA ALA A 238 5.10 -4.35 -10.29
C ALA A 238 5.79 -4.25 -8.91
N GLY A 239 5.31 -5.05 -7.96
CA GLY A 239 5.82 -5.16 -6.61
C GLY A 239 5.25 -6.36 -5.88
N CYS A 240 5.78 -6.66 -4.70
CA CYS A 240 5.35 -7.78 -3.88
C CYS A 240 5.34 -7.40 -2.41
N LEU A 241 4.34 -7.86 -1.66
CA LEU A 241 4.33 -7.85 -0.20
C LEU A 241 4.60 -9.27 0.30
N SER A 242 5.69 -9.45 1.04
CA SER A 242 6.07 -10.71 1.67
C SER A 242 6.02 -10.57 3.18
N VAL A 243 5.44 -11.54 3.88
CA VAL A 243 5.40 -11.58 5.34
C VAL A 243 5.75 -12.98 5.83
N LEU A 244 6.78 -13.09 6.67
CA LEU A 244 7.20 -14.36 7.25
C LEU A 244 6.29 -14.74 8.42
N CYS A 245 5.82 -15.98 8.44
CA CYS A 245 4.93 -16.51 9.46
C CYS A 245 5.52 -17.76 10.12
N GLN A 246 5.17 -18.00 11.39
CA GLN A 246 5.66 -19.15 12.17
C GLN A 246 5.07 -20.49 11.73
N SER A 247 3.91 -20.51 11.05
CA SER A 247 3.23 -21.76 10.67
C SER A 247 2.38 -21.63 9.41
N ILE A 248 2.17 -22.75 8.72
CA ILE A 248 1.31 -22.85 7.53
C ILE A 248 -0.13 -22.39 7.81
N LYS A 249 -0.64 -22.66 9.03
CA LYS A 249 -1.96 -22.19 9.47
C LYS A 249 -2.02 -20.65 9.51
N ARG A 250 -0.98 -20.00 10.04
CA ARG A 250 -0.88 -18.53 10.04
C ARG A 250 -0.71 -17.96 8.63
N VAL A 251 0.04 -18.64 7.75
CA VAL A 251 0.16 -18.26 6.32
C VAL A 251 -1.21 -18.26 5.65
N ALA A 252 -2.00 -19.32 5.83
CA ALA A 252 -3.34 -19.41 5.24
C ALA A 252 -4.27 -18.30 5.75
N ALA A 253 -4.25 -18.03 7.06
CA ALA A 253 -5.03 -16.95 7.67
C ALA A 253 -4.60 -15.58 7.14
N LEU A 254 -3.29 -15.27 7.15
CA LEU A 254 -2.77 -14.00 6.66
C LEU A 254 -3.07 -13.80 5.18
N LYS A 255 -2.84 -14.82 4.35
CA LYS A 255 -3.16 -14.79 2.92
C LYS A 255 -4.64 -14.48 2.68
N SER A 256 -5.54 -15.07 3.45
CA SER A 256 -6.98 -14.81 3.33
C SER A 256 -7.33 -13.33 3.62
N GLN A 257 -6.72 -12.73 4.65
CA GLN A 257 -6.97 -11.33 5.01
C GLN A 257 -6.34 -10.37 3.99
N LEU A 258 -5.11 -10.64 3.54
CA LEU A 258 -4.45 -9.86 2.48
C LEU A 258 -5.24 -9.91 1.17
N GLN A 259 -5.80 -11.07 0.81
CA GLN A 259 -6.67 -11.19 -0.36
C GLN A 259 -7.94 -10.36 -0.20
N LEU A 260 -8.62 -10.40 0.95
CA LEU A 260 -9.80 -9.57 1.18
C LEU A 260 -9.49 -8.07 1.03
N MET A 261 -8.37 -7.60 1.58
CA MET A 261 -7.93 -6.21 1.42
C MET A 261 -7.57 -5.87 -0.03
N SER A 262 -6.79 -6.73 -0.70
CA SER A 262 -6.43 -6.55 -2.11
C SER A 262 -7.66 -6.51 -3.01
N HIS A 263 -8.62 -7.42 -2.81
CA HIS A 263 -9.86 -7.44 -3.58
C HIS A 263 -10.74 -6.22 -3.31
N ALA A 264 -10.71 -5.68 -2.09
CA ALA A 264 -11.42 -4.45 -1.74
C ALA A 264 -10.76 -3.20 -2.36
N MET A 265 -9.44 -3.20 -2.54
CA MET A 265 -8.68 -2.05 -3.07
C MET A 265 -8.59 -2.04 -4.61
N TYR A 266 -8.26 -3.17 -5.22
CA TYR A 266 -8.06 -3.33 -6.65
C TYR A 266 -8.52 -4.74 -7.05
N SER A 267 -9.81 -4.91 -7.29
CA SER A 267 -10.44 -6.23 -7.49
C SER A 267 -9.91 -7.00 -8.72
N SER A 268 -9.33 -6.31 -9.71
CA SER A 268 -8.53 -6.84 -10.83
C SER A 268 -8.15 -5.68 -11.77
N ILE A 269 -6.89 -5.56 -12.21
CA ILE A 269 -6.52 -4.63 -13.29
C ILE A 269 -6.33 -5.44 -14.59
N PRO A 270 -7.31 -5.50 -15.50
CA PRO A 270 -7.05 -5.94 -16.86
C PRO A 270 -6.43 -4.75 -17.61
N PHE A 271 -5.17 -4.85 -18.03
CA PHE A 271 -4.48 -3.80 -18.79
C PHE A 271 -5.22 -3.46 -20.11
N GLN A 272 -5.81 -4.46 -20.77
CA GLN A 272 -6.71 -4.27 -21.90
C GLN A 272 -8.02 -3.54 -21.53
N GLY A 273 -8.46 -3.64 -20.27
CA GLY A 273 -9.68 -3.00 -19.78
C GLY A 273 -9.65 -1.48 -19.90
N ILE A 274 -8.52 -0.82 -19.57
CA ILE A 274 -8.42 0.65 -19.67
C ILE A 274 -8.59 1.12 -21.12
N SER A 275 -8.02 0.39 -22.09
CA SER A 275 -8.16 0.71 -23.51
C SER A 275 -9.60 0.55 -23.98
N LEU A 276 -10.24 -0.55 -23.61
CA LEU A 276 -11.66 -0.79 -23.92
C LEU A 276 -12.57 0.25 -23.28
N VAL A 277 -12.33 0.64 -22.02
CA VAL A 277 -13.08 1.70 -21.32
C VAL A 277 -12.99 3.03 -22.06
N LYS A 278 -11.78 3.43 -22.48
CA LYS A 278 -11.60 4.66 -23.27
C LYS A 278 -12.32 4.59 -24.62
N GLN A 279 -12.37 3.42 -25.25
CA GLN A 279 -13.10 3.25 -26.51
C GLN A 279 -14.62 3.29 -26.29
N LEU A 280 -15.13 2.69 -25.22
CA LEU A 280 -16.54 2.79 -24.84
C LEU A 280 -16.96 4.26 -24.59
N GLU A 281 -16.10 5.03 -23.91
CA GLU A 281 -16.32 6.45 -23.71
C GLU A 281 -16.31 7.20 -25.06
N LYS A 282 -15.24 7.03 -25.85
CA LYS A 282 -15.01 7.80 -27.09
C LYS A 282 -15.98 7.47 -28.21
N LEU A 283 -16.32 6.20 -28.40
CA LEU A 283 -17.08 5.71 -29.56
C LEU A 283 -18.57 5.54 -29.26
N PHE A 284 -18.90 5.22 -28.00
CA PHE A 284 -20.26 4.84 -27.62
C PHE A 284 -20.84 5.71 -26.51
N HIS A 285 -20.10 6.73 -26.02
CA HIS A 285 -20.59 7.62 -24.96
C HIS A 285 -21.01 6.84 -23.70
N ILE A 286 -20.27 5.78 -23.37
CA ILE A 286 -20.48 4.94 -22.20
C ILE A 286 -19.39 5.24 -21.18
N TYR A 287 -19.80 5.77 -20.04
CA TYR A 287 -18.93 6.31 -19.01
C TYR A 287 -18.81 5.33 -17.85
N MET A 288 -17.63 4.77 -17.62
CA MET A 288 -17.35 3.82 -16.55
C MET A 288 -15.98 4.05 -15.92
N THR A 289 -15.69 3.43 -14.79
CA THR A 289 -14.41 3.67 -14.11
C THR A 289 -13.25 3.06 -14.90
N PRO A 290 -12.06 3.69 -14.93
CA PRO A 290 -10.93 3.24 -15.76
C PRO A 290 -10.47 1.80 -15.51
N ASP A 291 -10.74 1.27 -14.31
CA ASP A 291 -10.42 -0.10 -13.89
C ASP A 291 -11.37 -1.17 -14.46
N GLY A 292 -12.38 -0.78 -15.26
CA GLY A 292 -13.34 -1.71 -15.85
C GLY A 292 -14.60 -1.92 -15.01
N ARG A 293 -14.72 -1.30 -13.83
CA ARG A 293 -15.92 -1.43 -13.00
C ARG A 293 -17.11 -0.68 -13.63
N MET A 294 -18.25 -1.36 -13.70
CA MET A 294 -19.54 -0.82 -14.15
C MET A 294 -20.56 -0.83 -13.02
N SER A 295 -21.36 0.22 -12.95
CA SER A 295 -22.52 0.31 -12.08
C SER A 295 -23.76 -0.30 -12.74
N MET A 296 -24.18 -1.48 -12.27
CA MET A 296 -25.39 -2.13 -12.80
C MET A 296 -26.67 -1.33 -12.54
N SER A 297 -26.68 -0.39 -11.58
CA SER A 297 -27.82 0.51 -11.40
C SER A 297 -28.01 1.50 -12.55
N GLY A 298 -26.99 1.70 -13.40
CA GLY A 298 -27.09 2.52 -14.61
C GLY A 298 -27.62 1.75 -15.83
N VAL A 299 -27.82 0.44 -15.72
CA VAL A 299 -28.32 -0.41 -16.80
C VAL A 299 -29.84 -0.57 -16.66
N THR A 300 -30.56 -0.27 -17.74
CA THR A 300 -32.03 -0.33 -17.82
C THR A 300 -32.44 -1.18 -19.02
N SER A 301 -33.71 -1.63 -19.04
CA SER A 301 -34.27 -2.33 -20.21
C SER A 301 -34.21 -1.50 -21.50
N SER A 302 -34.16 -0.17 -21.41
CA SER A 302 -34.07 0.73 -22.57
C SER A 302 -32.65 0.93 -23.11
N ASN A 303 -31.60 0.59 -22.35
CA ASN A 303 -30.21 0.83 -22.75
C ASN A 303 -29.33 -0.43 -22.80
N VAL A 304 -29.82 -1.56 -22.27
CA VAL A 304 -29.06 -2.81 -22.16
C VAL A 304 -28.58 -3.32 -23.52
N ASP A 305 -29.41 -3.22 -24.57
CA ASP A 305 -29.04 -3.65 -25.92
C ASP A 305 -27.94 -2.78 -26.52
N TYR A 306 -28.01 -1.45 -26.30
CA TYR A 306 -26.97 -0.51 -26.74
C TYR A 306 -25.64 -0.78 -26.03
N LEU A 307 -25.69 -0.96 -24.70
CA LEU A 307 -24.52 -1.30 -23.90
C LEU A 307 -23.88 -2.63 -24.35
N ALA A 308 -24.70 -3.68 -24.54
CA ALA A 308 -24.21 -4.98 -24.97
C ALA A 308 -23.56 -4.94 -26.35
N ASN A 309 -24.18 -4.22 -27.31
CA ASN A 309 -23.62 -4.04 -28.64
C ASN A 309 -22.32 -3.22 -28.61
N ALA A 310 -22.25 -2.16 -27.80
CA ALA A 310 -21.03 -1.36 -27.65
C ALA A 310 -19.86 -2.18 -27.08
N ILE A 311 -20.11 -2.96 -26.01
CA ILE A 311 -19.11 -3.87 -25.44
C ILE A 311 -18.65 -4.89 -26.49
N HIS A 312 -19.57 -5.48 -27.25
CA HIS A 312 -19.25 -6.42 -28.32
C HIS A 312 -18.42 -5.78 -29.45
N GLN A 313 -18.68 -4.52 -29.79
CA GLN A 313 -17.90 -3.84 -30.82
C GLN A 313 -16.48 -3.53 -30.35
N VAL A 314 -16.30 -3.02 -29.12
CA VAL A 314 -14.95 -2.69 -28.62
C VAL A 314 -14.08 -3.93 -28.41
N THR A 315 -14.68 -5.09 -28.08
CA THR A 315 -13.93 -6.34 -27.90
C THR A 315 -13.51 -7.00 -29.22
N ARG A 316 -14.07 -6.56 -30.36
CA ARG A 316 -13.72 -7.06 -31.70
C ARG A 316 -12.72 -6.18 -32.43
N ILE A 317 -12.33 -5.04 -31.87
CA ILE A 317 -11.32 -4.18 -32.46
C ILE A 317 -9.95 -4.86 -32.30
N ASP A 318 -9.45 -5.40 -33.40
CA ASP A 318 -8.17 -6.10 -33.49
C ASP A 318 -7.01 -5.18 -33.08
N GLU A 319 -5.99 -5.72 -32.39
CA GLU A 319 -4.88 -4.93 -31.81
C GLU A 319 -4.12 -4.07 -32.86
N GLU A 320 -4.21 -4.40 -34.15
CA GLU A 320 -3.62 -3.63 -35.25
C GLU A 320 -4.30 -2.28 -35.51
N ALA A 321 -5.62 -2.16 -35.28
CA ALA A 321 -6.33 -0.88 -35.39
C ALA A 321 -6.06 0.04 -34.18
N LEU A 322 -5.72 -0.56 -33.04
CA LEU A 322 -5.38 0.14 -31.79
C LEU A 322 -4.00 0.82 -31.81
N ARG A 323 -3.11 0.44 -32.74
CA ARG A 323 -1.79 1.05 -32.93
C ARG A 323 -1.78 2.21 -33.94
N SER A 324 -2.87 2.44 -34.67
CA SER A 324 -2.96 3.43 -35.77
C SER A 324 -3.83 4.66 -35.47
N CYS A 325 -4.41 4.76 -34.27
CA CYS A 325 -5.12 5.95 -33.76
C CYS A 325 -4.32 6.67 -32.66
#